data_AF-A0A1B9P054-F1
#
_entry.id   AF-A0A1B9P054-F1
#
_cell.length_a   1.000
_cell.length_b   1.000
_cell.length_c   1.000
_cell.angle_alpha   90.00
_cell.angle_beta   90.00
_cell.angle_gamma   90.00
#
_symmetry.space_group_name_H-M   'P 1'
#
loop_
_entity.id
_entity.type
_entity.pdbx_description
1 polymer ?
#
loop_
_entity_poly.entity_id
_entity_poly.type
_entity_poly.pdbx_seq_one_letter_code
_entity_poly.pdbx_strand_id
1 'polypeptide(L)'
;MATALPRITARVDIDTQELLSQAAAIAGMSSINSFVLSAAVEKAKTIMERERALQLSQQDAMSLMTALDQPAKPNSKLQKAASRYMDKTQ
;
A
#
# COMPACT_ATOMS: atom_id res chain seq x y z
N MET A 1 1.89 -33.57 3.63
CA MET A 1 2.50 -32.78 4.72
C MET A 1 1.73 -31.49 4.85
N ALA A 2 0.89 -31.36 5.87
CA ALA A 2 0.10 -30.15 6.08
C ALA A 2 1.01 -29.06 6.68
N THR A 3 1.37 -28.07 5.88
CA THR A 3 2.05 -26.87 6.36
C THR A 3 1.05 -26.03 7.15
N ALA A 4 1.21 -26.00 8.47
CA ALA A 4 0.42 -25.14 9.33
C ALA A 4 0.62 -23.67 8.92
N LEU A 5 -0.47 -22.90 8.87
CA LEU A 5 -0.44 -21.49 8.51
C LEU A 5 0.49 -20.69 9.46
N PRO A 6 1.20 -19.67 8.96
CA PRO A 6 2.06 -18.83 9.78
C PRO A 6 1.24 -18.11 10.87
N ARG A 7 1.81 -18.01 12.08
CA ARG A 7 1.18 -17.37 13.24
C ARG A 7 1.81 -16.00 13.51
N ILE A 8 0.97 -15.05 13.90
CA ILE A 8 1.40 -13.74 14.39
C ILE A 8 1.34 -13.76 15.91
N THR A 9 2.45 -13.46 16.57
CA THR A 9 2.57 -13.42 18.04
C THR A 9 3.33 -12.17 18.46
N ALA A 10 2.79 -11.42 19.41
CA ALA A 10 3.43 -10.23 19.96
C ALA A 10 3.25 -10.22 21.49
N ARG A 11 4.26 -9.72 22.20
CA ARG A 11 4.13 -9.41 23.64
C ARG A 11 3.60 -7.98 23.76
N VAL A 12 2.66 -7.79 24.68
CA VAL A 12 2.07 -6.49 25.02
C VAL A 12 2.19 -6.28 26.53
N ASP A 13 2.32 -5.04 26.94
CA ASP A 13 2.18 -4.66 28.35
C ASP A 13 0.70 -4.65 28.76
N ILE A 14 0.46 -4.43 30.05
CA ILE A 14 -0.88 -4.48 30.63
C ILE A 14 -1.78 -3.36 30.10
N ASP A 15 -1.24 -2.15 29.96
CA ASP A 15 -1.96 -0.98 29.48
C ASP A 15 -2.42 -1.19 28.02
N THR A 16 -1.55 -1.72 27.17
CA THR A 16 -1.87 -2.07 25.79
C THR A 16 -2.90 -3.19 25.73
N GLN A 17 -2.78 -4.22 26.59
CA GLN A 17 -3.76 -5.30 26.64
C GLN A 17 -5.15 -4.78 27.03
N GLU A 18 -5.25 -3.89 28.03
CA GLU A 18 -6.51 -3.27 28.44
C GLU A 18 -7.11 -2.40 27.35
N LEU A 19 -6.29 -1.57 26.70
CA LEU A 19 -6.72 -0.74 25.57
C LEU A 19 -7.32 -1.59 24.44
N LEU A 20 -6.62 -2.65 24.04
CA LEU A 20 -7.07 -3.54 22.97
C LEU A 20 -8.33 -4.31 23.37
N SER A 21 -8.46 -4.70 24.64
CA SER A 21 -9.66 -5.34 25.17
C SER A 21 -10.88 -4.43 25.10
N GLN A 22 -10.74 -3.18 25.54
CA GLN A 22 -11.81 -2.17 25.48
C GLN A 22 -12.20 -1.87 24.04
N ALA A 23 -11.22 -1.67 23.16
CA ALA A 23 -11.46 -1.42 21.74
C ALA A 23 -12.17 -2.61 21.06
N ALA A 24 -11.77 -3.84 21.37
CA ALA A 24 -12.43 -5.05 20.86
C ALA A 24 -13.90 -5.13 21.32
N ALA A 25 -14.17 -4.81 22.58
CA ALA A 25 -15.53 -4.78 23.11
C ALA A 25 -16.41 -3.72 22.42
N ILE A 26 -15.88 -2.51 22.21
CA ILE A 26 -16.58 -1.43 21.49
C ILE A 26 -16.84 -1.82 20.03
N ALA A 27 -15.89 -2.48 19.39
CA ALA A 27 -16.02 -2.97 18.01
C ALA A 27 -16.91 -4.22 17.88
N GLY A 28 -17.46 -4.74 18.98
CA GLY A 28 -18.31 -5.94 18.98
C GLY A 28 -17.55 -7.24 18.67
N MET A 29 -16.24 -7.27 18.89
CA MET A 29 -15.40 -8.43 18.61
C MET A 29 -15.24 -9.32 19.83
N SER A 30 -15.34 -10.63 19.63
CA SER A 30 -15.32 -11.63 20.71
C SER A 30 -13.94 -11.87 21.33
N SER A 31 -12.86 -11.40 20.70
CA SER A 31 -11.50 -11.55 21.25
C SER A 31 -10.55 -10.44 20.80
N ILE A 32 -9.54 -10.17 21.63
CA ILE A 32 -8.42 -9.28 21.31
C ILE A 32 -7.70 -9.75 20.05
N ASN A 33 -7.52 -11.06 19.87
CA ASN A 33 -6.83 -11.62 18.70
C ASN A 33 -7.57 -11.31 17.40
N SER A 34 -8.90 -11.45 17.40
CA SER A 34 -9.75 -11.10 16.26
C SER A 34 -9.64 -9.61 15.93
N PHE A 35 -9.63 -8.76 16.96
CA PHE A 35 -9.46 -7.32 16.81
C PHE A 35 -8.11 -6.94 16.23
N VAL A 36 -7.02 -7.46 16.80
CA VAL A 36 -5.65 -7.19 16.33
C VAL A 36 -5.47 -7.62 14.87
N LEU A 37 -5.97 -8.81 14.50
CA LEU A 37 -5.89 -9.28 13.13
C LEU A 37 -6.69 -8.39 12.17
N SER A 38 -7.93 -8.04 12.52
CA SER A 38 -8.78 -7.17 11.70
C SER A 38 -8.15 -5.79 11.50
N ALA A 39 -7.70 -5.17 12.59
CA ALA A 39 -7.07 -3.87 12.56
C ALA A 39 -5.75 -3.88 11.76
N ALA A 40 -4.94 -4.92 11.89
CA ALA A 40 -3.71 -5.07 11.12
C ALA A 40 -4.00 -5.21 9.61
N VAL A 41 -5.00 -6.02 9.22
CA VAL A 41 -5.40 -6.19 7.82
C VAL A 41 -5.96 -4.89 7.25
N GLU A 42 -6.83 -4.20 7.98
CA GLU A 42 -7.37 -2.90 7.57
C GLU A 42 -6.23 -1.89 7.35
N LYS A 43 -5.33 -1.77 8.32
CA LYS A 43 -4.20 -0.84 8.22
C LYS A 43 -3.29 -1.18 7.05
N ALA A 44 -3.03 -2.46 6.80
CA ALA A 44 -2.23 -2.92 5.67
C ALA A 44 -2.87 -2.50 4.34
N LYS A 45 -4.19 -2.70 4.18
CA LYS A 45 -4.92 -2.26 2.97
C LYS A 45 -4.80 -0.76 2.76
N THR A 46 -5.03 0.04 3.79
CA THR A 46 -4.92 1.51 3.70
C THR A 46 -3.51 1.97 3.32
N ILE A 47 -2.47 1.32 3.84
CA ILE A 47 -1.08 1.63 3.46
C ILE A 47 -0.82 1.27 2.00
N MET A 48 -1.26 0.09 1.56
CA MET A 48 -1.08 -0.35 0.17
C MET A 48 -1.86 0.53 -0.82
N GLU A 49 -3.08 0.92 -0.48
CA GLU A 49 -3.88 1.84 -1.28
C GLU A 49 -3.20 3.20 -1.38
N ARG A 50 -2.68 3.73 -0.27
CA ARG A 50 -1.95 5.00 -0.27
C ARG A 50 -0.65 4.96 -1.09
N GLU A 51 0.05 3.83 -1.10
CA GLU A 51 1.28 3.67 -1.89
C GLU A 51 0.99 3.55 -3.39
N ARG A 52 -0.06 2.79 -3.75
CA ARG A 52 -0.46 2.59 -5.15
C ARG A 52 -1.22 3.76 -5.74
N ALA A 53 -1.91 4.55 -4.91
CA ALA A 53 -2.65 5.71 -5.35
C ALA A 53 -1.72 6.91 -5.45
N LEU A 54 -1.52 7.39 -6.68
CA LEU A 54 -0.85 8.66 -6.92
C LEU A 54 -1.83 9.80 -6.63
N GLN A 55 -1.73 10.37 -5.42
CA GLN A 55 -2.51 11.56 -5.06
C GLN A 55 -1.89 12.79 -5.74
N LEU A 56 -2.56 13.28 -6.77
CA LEU A 56 -2.18 14.50 -7.47
C LEU A 56 -2.78 15.70 -6.77
N SER A 57 -2.00 16.78 -6.63
CA SER A 57 -2.60 18.09 -6.36
C SER A 57 -3.44 18.52 -7.57
N GLN A 58 -4.33 19.50 -7.40
CA GLN A 58 -5.13 19.99 -8.52
C GLN A 58 -4.26 20.47 -9.71
N GLN A 59 -3.12 21.10 -9.41
CA GLN A 59 -2.18 21.56 -10.43
C GLN A 59 -1.50 20.39 -11.14
N ASP A 60 -1.12 19.34 -10.40
CA ASP A 60 -0.50 18.14 -10.99
C ASP A 60 -1.52 17.34 -11.81
N ALA A 61 -2.78 17.29 -11.38
CA ALA A 61 -3.87 16.66 -12.12
C ALA A 61 -4.13 17.37 -13.45
N MET A 62 -4.16 18.70 -13.47
CA MET A 62 -4.30 19.48 -14.71
C MET A 62 -3.10 19.29 -15.64
N SER A 63 -1.89 19.19 -15.08
CA SER A 63 -0.67 18.93 -15.85
C SER A 63 -0.69 17.53 -16.47
N LEU A 64 -1.12 16.52 -15.72
CA LEU A 64 -1.32 15.16 -16.22
C LEU A 64 -2.39 15.13 -17.32
N MET A 65 -3.54 15.77 -17.11
CA MET A 65 -4.62 15.82 -18.10
C MET A 65 -4.14 16.45 -19.42
N THR A 66 -3.43 17.58 -19.33
CA THR A 66 -2.85 18.24 -20.51
C THR A 66 -1.86 17.33 -21.23
N ALA A 67 -1.03 16.58 -20.50
CA ALA A 67 -0.08 15.64 -21.07
C ALA A 67 -0.75 14.41 -21.71
N LEU A 68 -1.92 13.99 -21.22
CA LEU A 68 -2.71 12.90 -21.80
C LEU A 68 -3.44 13.35 -23.08
N ASP A 69 -4.02 14.56 -23.08
CA ASP A 69 -4.71 15.14 -24.24
C ASP A 69 -3.74 15.53 -25.36
N GLN A 70 -2.54 15.99 -24.99
CA GLN A 70 -1.50 16.40 -25.92
C GLN A 70 -0.18 15.65 -25.63
N PRO A 71 -0.08 14.37 -26.04
CA PRO A 71 1.11 13.58 -25.78
C PRO A 71 2.34 14.19 -26.48
N ALA A 72 3.35 14.54 -25.68
CA ALA A 72 4.60 15.09 -26.19
C ALA A 72 5.39 14.01 -26.95
N LYS A 73 6.06 14.40 -28.03
CA LYS A 73 6.97 13.51 -28.75
C LYS A 73 8.21 13.19 -27.90
N PRO A 74 8.71 11.94 -27.93
CA PRO A 74 9.90 11.56 -27.17
C PRO A 74 11.10 12.42 -27.57
N ASN A 75 11.82 12.98 -26.60
CA ASN A 75 13.01 13.77 -26.87
C ASN A 75 14.19 12.89 -27.32
N SER A 76 15.22 13.50 -27.92
CA SER A 76 16.38 12.78 -28.46
C SER A 76 17.16 11.97 -27.42
N LYS A 77 17.13 12.37 -26.13
CA LYS A 77 17.75 11.62 -25.04
C LYS A 77 16.97 10.32 -24.72
N LEU A 78 15.64 10.40 -24.68
CA LEU A 78 14.77 9.24 -24.46
C LEU A 78 14.87 8.24 -25.62
N GLN A 79 14.90 8.72 -26.87
CA GLN A 79 15.09 7.87 -28.04
C GLN A 79 16.42 7.11 -27.99
N LYS A 80 17.54 7.80 -27.70
CA LYS A 80 18.86 7.16 -27.54
C LYS A 80 18.89 6.17 -26.38
N ALA A 81 18.19 6.44 -25.28
CA ALA A 81 18.11 5.51 -24.15
C ALA A 81 17.32 4.24 -24.51
N ALA A 82 16.22 4.37 -25.25
CA ALA A 82 15.44 3.24 -25.74
C ALA A 82 16.25 2.35 -26.69
N SER A 83 16.96 2.93 -27.67
CA SER A 83 17.83 2.16 -28.58
C SER A 83 18.89 1.35 -27.81
N ARG A 84 19.59 1.97 -26.84
CA ARG A 84 20.57 1.28 -26.00
C ARG A 84 19.99 0.13 -25.18
N TYR A 85 18.73 0.24 -24.75
CA TYR A 85 18.07 -0.85 -24.01
C TYR A 85 17.77 -2.03 -24.93
N MET A 86 17.26 -1.76 -26.14
CA MET A 86 16.98 -2.78 -27.16
C MET A 86 18.26 -3.49 -27.62
N ASP A 87 19.35 -2.74 -27.82
CA ASP A 87 20.66 -3.30 -28.21
C ASP A 87 21.29 -4.17 -27.12
N LYS A 88 20.92 -3.97 -25.84
CA LYS A 88 21.41 -4.75 -24.69
C LYS A 88 20.61 -6.03 -24.42
N THR A 89 19.45 -6.19 -25.04
CA THR A 89 18.56 -7.35 -24.86
C THR A 89 18.64 -8.35 -26.03
N GLN A 90 19.56 -8.14 -26.99
CA GLN A 90 20.05 -9.12 -27.95
C GLN A 90 21.40 -9.70 -27.51
#